data_AF-W9WDI7-F1
#
_entry.id   AF-W9WDI7-F1
#
_cell.length_a   1.000
_cell.length_b   1.000
_cell.length_c   1.000
_cell.angle_alpha   90.00
_cell.angle_beta   90.00
_cell.angle_gamma   90.00
#
_symmetry.space_group_name_H-M   'P 1'
#
loop_
_entity.id
_entity.type
_entity.pdbx_description
1 polymer ?
#
loop_
_entity_poly.entity_id
_entity_poly.type
_entity_poly.pdbx_seq_one_letter_code
_entity_poly.pdbx_strand_id
1 'polypeptide(L)'
;MDSKLHGPGLEGQYESDGSEVHDFPPPAYRRNSESSTERSLYDAKDEALFAGSQASPCHAREYGWYHPKLLSRGLVITDAAASTATGKAPLYYVEVSEFALKKPDVILHALPPTTGMTNDLEYLANTGESGPVVGAAHFPKFSRHIKVGLGDPSSTDATMTYVEVRNANLMTHGEYHMSLNGRSYAWKRTHDAAAGIEGGSATRILHRESFQLIDVGANEVIAVFLDNKFKSWRKKGKLRVFRDLEDGSGEELETQRQLKLLVFLSIAAILEKARRRANRRRSNSGGGGGP
;
A
#
# COMPACT_ATOMS: atom_id res chain seq x y z
N MET A 1 -54.34 52.63 -5.41
CA MET A 1 -54.77 51.42 -6.16
C MET A 1 -54.47 50.27 -5.23
N ASP A 2 -55.42 50.03 -4.32
CA ASP A 2 -55.28 49.13 -3.19
C ASP A 2 -56.23 47.96 -3.40
N SER A 3 -55.68 46.77 -3.62
CA SER A 3 -56.44 45.55 -3.76
C SER A 3 -56.33 44.73 -2.48
N LYS A 4 -57.40 44.83 -1.69
CA LYS A 4 -57.78 43.87 -0.64
C LYS A 4 -58.01 42.48 -1.26
N LEU A 5 -57.60 41.42 -0.57
CA LEU A 5 -58.34 40.16 -0.56
C LEU A 5 -58.34 39.57 0.86
N HIS A 6 -59.51 39.09 1.26
CA HIS A 6 -59.88 38.69 2.60
C HIS A 6 -60.48 37.28 2.54
N GLY A 7 -60.18 36.48 3.56
CA GLY A 7 -61.04 35.40 4.06
C GLY A 7 -60.52 33.96 3.87
N PRO A 8 -61.08 32.98 4.59
CA PRO A 8 -61.80 33.04 5.88
C PRO A 8 -61.12 32.20 6.98
N GLY A 9 -61.50 32.46 8.23
CA GLY A 9 -61.14 31.66 9.40
C GLY A 9 -61.96 30.38 9.52
N LEU A 10 -61.36 29.39 10.18
CA LEU A 10 -62.07 28.30 10.85
C LEU A 10 -61.42 28.10 12.22
N GLU A 11 -62.26 28.23 13.25
CA GLU A 11 -62.01 27.84 14.62
C GLU A 11 -61.74 26.34 14.73
N GLY A 12 -60.90 25.99 15.70
CA GLY A 12 -60.63 24.61 16.09
C GLY A 12 -59.77 24.61 17.34
N GLN A 13 -60.37 24.97 18.47
CA GLN A 13 -59.80 24.68 19.78
C GLN A 13 -59.70 23.15 19.96
N TYR A 14 -58.51 22.68 20.34
CA TYR A 14 -58.36 21.46 21.12
C TYR A 14 -57.24 21.70 22.12
N GLU A 15 -57.63 22.05 23.35
CA GLU A 15 -56.80 21.82 24.51
C GLU A 15 -56.88 20.33 24.85
N SER A 16 -55.73 19.68 25.02
CA SER A 16 -55.63 18.46 25.80
C SER A 16 -54.28 18.42 26.50
N ASP A 17 -54.35 18.44 27.82
CA ASP A 17 -53.36 17.97 28.77
C ASP A 17 -52.72 16.64 28.35
N GLY A 18 -51.49 16.42 28.81
CA GLY A 18 -50.90 15.08 28.83
C GLY A 18 -49.39 15.07 28.75
N SER A 19 -48.75 15.26 29.88
CA SER A 19 -47.36 14.90 30.14
C SER A 19 -47.02 13.47 29.70
N GLU A 20 -45.98 13.28 28.89
CA GLU A 20 -45.03 12.18 29.05
C GLU A 20 -43.70 12.55 28.40
N VAL A 21 -42.72 12.85 29.25
CA VAL A 21 -41.31 12.96 28.88
C VAL A 21 -40.87 11.56 28.48
N HIS A 22 -40.80 11.29 27.18
CA HIS A 22 -39.98 10.20 26.67
C HIS A 22 -38.60 10.77 26.33
N ASP A 23 -37.74 10.79 27.37
CA ASP A 23 -36.29 10.77 27.20
C ASP A 23 -35.91 9.52 26.42
N PHE A 24 -35.95 9.59 25.09
CA PHE A 24 -35.25 8.63 24.26
C PHE A 24 -33.77 9.01 24.28
N PRO A 25 -32.89 8.20 24.89
CA PRO A 25 -31.46 8.43 24.75
C PRO A 25 -31.12 8.36 23.26
N PRO A 26 -30.24 9.24 22.74
CA PRO A 26 -29.73 9.10 21.39
C PRO A 26 -29.17 7.68 21.23
N PRO A 27 -29.48 6.98 20.12
CA PRO A 27 -29.10 5.59 19.96
C PRO A 27 -27.60 5.41 20.19
N ALA A 28 -27.28 4.55 21.15
CA ALA A 28 -25.92 4.29 21.58
C ALA A 28 -25.07 3.77 20.39
N TYR A 29 -24.00 4.52 20.11
CA TYR A 29 -22.73 4.06 19.55
C TYR A 29 -22.78 2.93 18.51
N ARG A 30 -22.63 3.30 17.24
CA ARG A 30 -21.94 2.44 16.27
C ARG A 30 -20.44 2.47 16.57
N ARG A 31 -20.05 1.77 17.64
CA ARG A 31 -18.65 1.50 17.96
C ARG A 31 -18.11 0.61 16.84
N ASN A 32 -17.11 1.10 16.11
CA ASN A 32 -16.32 0.33 15.15
C ASN A 32 -15.78 -0.92 15.86
N SER A 33 -16.49 -2.03 15.67
CA SER A 33 -16.15 -3.34 16.23
C SER A 33 -15.41 -4.14 15.17
N GLU A 34 -14.33 -3.57 14.64
CA GLU A 34 -13.40 -4.26 13.72
C GLU A 34 -12.12 -4.69 14.46
N SER A 35 -12.17 -4.99 15.76
CA SER A 35 -10.96 -5.17 16.58
C SER A 35 -10.59 -6.60 16.98
N SER A 36 -11.35 -7.65 16.64
CA SER A 36 -11.01 -8.99 17.18
C SER A 36 -11.06 -10.15 16.20
N THR A 37 -12.02 -10.20 15.27
CA THR A 37 -12.18 -11.36 14.37
C THR A 37 -11.30 -11.32 13.14
N GLU A 38 -11.04 -10.13 12.58
CA GLU A 38 -10.06 -10.00 11.50
C GLU A 38 -8.64 -10.25 12.03
N ARG A 39 -8.29 -9.70 13.20
CA ARG A 39 -6.94 -9.84 13.80
C ARG A 39 -6.55 -11.31 14.03
N SER A 40 -7.47 -12.15 14.51
CA SER A 40 -7.18 -13.56 14.81
C SER A 40 -7.11 -14.48 13.58
N LEU A 41 -7.75 -14.11 12.46
CA LEU A 41 -7.77 -14.94 11.25
C LEU A 41 -6.50 -14.80 10.41
N TYR A 42 -5.76 -13.69 10.55
CA TYR A 42 -4.62 -13.35 9.70
C TYR A 42 -3.26 -13.62 10.32
N ASP A 43 -3.09 -13.54 11.65
CA ASP A 43 -1.76 -13.69 12.27
C ASP A 43 -1.42 -15.15 12.63
N ALA A 44 -2.34 -15.90 13.23
CA ALA A 44 -2.02 -17.23 13.76
C ALA A 44 -1.67 -18.28 12.68
N LYS A 45 -2.32 -18.20 11.50
CA LYS A 45 -2.03 -19.10 10.37
C LYS A 45 -0.80 -18.68 9.58
N ASP A 46 -0.58 -17.38 9.43
CA ASP A 46 0.64 -16.87 8.81
C ASP A 46 1.82 -17.28 9.69
N GLU A 47 1.85 -16.98 10.99
CA GLU A 47 2.94 -17.32 11.92
C GLU A 47 3.33 -18.81 11.92
N ALA A 48 2.35 -19.73 11.92
CA ALA A 48 2.61 -21.17 11.90
C ALA A 48 3.30 -21.67 10.61
N LEU A 49 3.14 -20.96 9.48
CA LEU A 49 3.76 -21.31 8.20
C LEU A 49 5.23 -20.87 8.12
N PHE A 50 5.65 -19.91 8.95
CA PHE A 50 7.03 -19.41 8.96
C PHE A 50 7.94 -20.15 9.95
N ALA A 51 7.38 -20.92 10.89
CA ALA A 51 8.16 -21.75 11.82
C ALA A 51 9.02 -22.83 11.11
N GLY A 52 8.77 -23.11 9.83
CA GLY A 52 9.55 -24.05 9.02
C GLY A 52 10.63 -23.44 8.12
N SER A 53 10.78 -22.11 8.10
CA SER A 53 11.79 -21.41 7.30
C SER A 53 13.05 -21.16 8.14
N GLN A 54 14.22 -21.56 7.64
CA GLN A 54 15.54 -21.37 8.26
C GLN A 54 16.01 -19.89 8.28
N ALA A 55 15.12 -18.95 8.59
CA ALA A 55 15.49 -17.58 8.93
C ALA A 55 15.10 -17.35 10.39
N SER A 56 16.10 -17.15 11.25
CA SER A 56 15.92 -16.88 12.67
C SER A 56 14.86 -15.79 12.90
N PRO A 57 13.86 -16.00 13.76
CA PRO A 57 12.68 -15.15 13.87
C PRO A 57 12.91 -13.81 14.61
N CYS A 58 14.14 -13.41 14.91
CA CYS A 58 14.38 -12.39 15.94
C CYS A 58 14.25 -10.92 15.51
N HIS A 59 14.21 -10.55 14.22
CA HIS A 59 14.17 -9.12 13.80
C HIS A 59 13.38 -8.80 12.50
N ALA A 60 12.40 -9.63 12.12
CA ALA A 60 11.62 -9.34 10.91
C ALA A 60 10.60 -8.21 11.15
N ARG A 61 10.70 -7.11 10.39
CA ARG A 61 9.74 -5.99 10.45
C ARG A 61 8.70 -6.12 9.35
N GLU A 62 7.44 -5.93 9.73
CA GLU A 62 6.30 -6.10 8.84
C GLU A 62 5.65 -4.76 8.46
N TYR A 63 5.28 -4.64 7.18
CA TYR A 63 4.60 -3.47 6.63
C TYR A 63 3.36 -3.88 5.86
N GLY A 64 2.22 -3.30 6.23
CA GLY A 64 0.95 -3.52 5.54
C GLY A 64 0.75 -2.51 4.41
N TRP A 65 0.20 -2.96 3.28
CA TRP A 65 -0.07 -2.14 2.11
C TRP A 65 -1.56 -2.12 1.83
N TYR A 66 -2.19 -0.94 1.79
CA TYR A 66 -3.64 -0.80 1.72
C TYR A 66 -4.08 0.18 0.65
N HIS A 67 -5.15 -0.17 -0.05
CA HIS A 67 -5.90 0.74 -0.90
C HIS A 67 -6.75 1.66 -0.02
N PRO A 68 -6.59 3.00 -0.10
CA PRO A 68 -7.47 3.93 0.60
C PRO A 68 -8.91 3.88 0.09
N LYS A 69 -9.13 3.57 -1.19
CA LYS A 69 -10.46 3.33 -1.79
C LYS A 69 -10.41 2.14 -2.74
N LEU A 70 -11.57 1.54 -3.03
CA LEU A 70 -11.71 0.37 -3.93
C LEU A 70 -11.06 0.59 -5.32
N LEU A 71 -10.95 1.84 -5.78
CA LEU A 71 -10.37 2.24 -7.08
C LEU A 71 -9.29 3.33 -6.94
N SER A 72 -8.68 3.50 -5.77
CA SER A 72 -7.74 4.60 -5.53
C SER A 72 -6.47 4.49 -6.39
N ARG A 73 -5.94 5.66 -6.76
CA ARG A 73 -4.67 5.83 -7.48
C ARG A 73 -3.46 5.82 -6.53
N GLY A 74 -3.42 4.87 -5.60
CA GLY A 74 -2.34 4.79 -4.64
C GLY A 74 -2.51 3.73 -3.55
N LEU A 75 -1.48 3.61 -2.72
CA LEU A 75 -1.40 2.68 -1.59
C LEU A 75 -0.86 3.40 -0.34
N VAL A 76 -1.47 3.14 0.81
CA VAL A 76 -0.94 3.55 2.12
C VAL A 76 -0.11 2.40 2.68
N ILE A 77 1.09 2.72 3.15
CA ILE A 77 2.03 1.80 3.78
C ILE A 77 2.04 2.08 5.28
N THR A 78 1.81 1.06 6.10
CA THR A 78 1.80 1.17 7.56
C THR A 78 2.79 0.20 8.18
N ASP A 79 3.43 0.60 9.27
CA ASP A 79 4.17 -0.30 10.15
C ASP A 79 3.19 -1.20 10.91
N ALA A 80 3.37 -2.52 10.80
CA ALA A 80 2.56 -3.47 11.52
C ALA A 80 3.11 -3.76 12.94
N ALA A 81 4.41 -3.57 13.19
CA ALA A 81 5.02 -3.78 14.51
C ALA A 81 4.65 -2.66 15.50
N ALA A 82 4.45 -1.44 15.01
CA ALA A 82 3.98 -0.30 15.82
C ALA A 82 2.49 -0.35 16.19
N SER A 83 1.81 -1.48 15.94
CA SER A 83 0.36 -1.63 16.13
C SER A 83 -0.03 -1.79 17.60
N THR A 84 -0.18 -0.67 18.32
CA THR A 84 -0.97 -0.67 19.56
C THR A 84 -2.47 -0.88 19.23
N ALA A 85 -3.26 -1.22 20.25
CA ALA A 85 -4.67 -1.63 20.14
C ALA A 85 -5.62 -0.66 19.41
N THR A 86 -5.15 0.51 18.99
CA THR A 86 -5.92 1.57 18.32
C THR A 86 -5.36 2.06 16.99
N GLY A 87 -4.28 1.50 16.43
CA GLY A 87 -3.83 1.94 15.11
C GLY A 87 -2.59 1.32 14.48
N LYS A 88 -2.55 1.28 13.14
CA LYS A 88 -1.35 0.92 12.36
C LYS A 88 -0.61 2.21 12.02
N ALA A 89 0.62 2.40 12.48
CA ALA A 89 1.35 3.64 12.25
C ALA A 89 1.60 3.85 10.74
N PRO A 90 1.04 4.88 10.10
CA PRO A 90 1.27 5.13 8.69
C PRO A 90 2.67 5.70 8.47
N LEU A 91 3.34 5.23 7.42
CA LEU A 91 4.72 5.59 7.10
C LEU A 91 4.81 6.34 5.79
N TYR A 92 4.16 5.79 4.75
CA TYR A 92 4.27 6.32 3.40
C TYR A 92 2.95 6.26 2.65
N TYR A 93 2.78 7.17 1.71
CA TYR A 93 1.76 7.10 0.68
C TYR A 93 2.42 6.92 -0.69
N VAL A 94 2.00 5.90 -1.42
CA VAL A 94 2.41 5.62 -2.78
C VAL A 94 1.37 6.25 -3.71
N GLU A 95 1.73 7.33 -4.37
CA GLU A 95 0.91 7.92 -5.42
C GLU A 95 1.20 7.23 -6.77
N VAL A 96 0.15 6.90 -7.52
CA VAL A 96 0.26 6.33 -8.86
C VAL A 96 -0.34 7.29 -9.88
N SER A 97 0.50 7.70 -10.83
CA SER A 97 0.11 8.64 -11.88
C SER A 97 -0.10 7.92 -13.21
N GLU A 98 -1.33 7.85 -13.70
CA GLU A 98 -1.65 7.29 -15.01
C GLU A 98 -1.56 8.35 -16.10
N PHE A 99 -0.67 8.17 -17.07
CA PHE A 99 -0.59 8.95 -18.32
C PHE A 99 -0.35 10.46 -18.19
N ALA A 100 0.13 10.95 -17.05
CA ALA A 100 0.47 12.36 -16.91
C ALA A 100 1.79 12.70 -17.63
N LEU A 101 1.75 13.75 -18.46
CA LEU A 101 2.94 14.32 -19.09
C LEU A 101 3.85 14.92 -18.00
N LYS A 102 5.13 14.54 -17.99
CA LYS A 102 6.20 15.04 -17.10
C LYS A 102 6.10 14.65 -15.61
N LYS A 103 5.03 13.98 -15.16
CA LYS A 103 4.94 13.45 -13.80
C LYS A 103 5.54 12.04 -13.73
N PRO A 104 6.31 11.69 -12.68
CA PRO A 104 6.73 10.30 -12.45
C PRO A 104 5.53 9.35 -12.35
N ASP A 105 5.75 8.08 -12.67
CA ASP A 105 4.67 7.06 -12.72
C ASP A 105 4.25 6.59 -11.34
N VAL A 106 5.21 6.54 -10.40
CA VAL A 106 5.00 6.23 -8.99
C VAL A 106 5.76 7.25 -8.15
N ILE A 107 5.15 7.79 -7.11
CA ILE A 107 5.79 8.74 -6.18
C ILE A 107 5.59 8.20 -4.76
N LEU A 108 6.64 8.26 -3.95
CA LEU A 108 6.60 7.88 -2.54
C LEU A 108 6.64 9.14 -1.69
N HIS A 109 5.57 9.38 -0.95
CA HIS A 109 5.46 10.48 0.00
C HIS A 109 5.64 9.97 1.42
N ALA A 110 6.41 10.69 2.23
CA ALA A 110 6.45 10.45 3.67
C ALA A 110 5.14 10.93 4.31
N LEU A 111 4.54 10.08 5.14
CA LEU A 111 3.38 10.46 5.94
C LEU A 111 3.85 11.01 7.30
N PRO A 112 3.21 12.06 7.82
CA PRO A 112 3.54 12.59 9.14
C PRO A 112 3.28 11.53 10.22
N PRO A 113 4.12 11.46 11.27
CA PRO A 113 3.87 10.58 12.41
C PRO A 113 2.53 10.97 13.05
N THR A 114 1.53 10.11 12.91
CA THR A 114 0.18 10.40 13.40
C THR A 114 0.02 9.80 14.78
N THR A 115 0.47 10.54 15.80
CA THR A 115 0.22 10.17 17.19
C THR A 115 -1.24 10.52 17.52
N GLY A 116 -2.12 9.51 17.53
CA GLY A 116 -3.50 9.66 18.00
C GLY A 116 -4.55 10.10 16.97
N MET A 117 -4.22 10.16 15.67
CA MET A 117 -5.23 10.39 14.63
C MET A 117 -5.95 9.11 14.22
N THR A 118 -7.13 9.28 13.60
CA THR A 118 -7.86 8.20 12.95
C THR A 118 -6.99 7.54 11.88
N ASN A 119 -6.86 6.21 11.91
CA ASN A 119 -6.24 5.42 10.83
C ASN A 119 -7.14 5.32 9.61
N ASP A 120 -7.83 6.41 9.30
CA ASP A 120 -8.64 6.49 8.10
C ASP A 120 -7.70 6.61 6.90
N LEU A 121 -7.66 5.54 6.12
CA LEU A 121 -6.79 5.44 4.95
C LEU A 121 -7.08 6.54 3.94
N GLU A 122 -8.33 7.02 3.85
CA GLU A 122 -8.68 8.10 2.94
C GLU A 122 -8.05 9.43 3.36
N TYR A 123 -8.18 9.79 4.64
CA TYR A 123 -7.52 10.96 5.19
C TYR A 123 -6.00 10.92 5.01
N LEU A 124 -5.39 9.75 5.25
CA LEU A 124 -3.96 9.54 5.07
C LEU A 124 -3.53 9.68 3.60
N ALA A 125 -4.32 9.18 2.66
CA ALA A 125 -4.02 9.33 1.23
C ALA A 125 -4.09 10.80 0.81
N ASN A 126 -5.14 11.52 1.21
CA ASN A 126 -5.31 12.94 0.88
C ASN A 126 -4.18 13.80 1.48
N THR A 127 -3.80 13.52 2.72
CA THR A 127 -2.67 14.20 3.38
C THR A 127 -1.35 13.84 2.70
N GLY A 128 -1.19 12.56 2.32
CA GLY A 128 0.00 12.03 1.67
C GLY A 128 0.28 12.60 0.29
N GLU A 129 -0.74 12.93 -0.50
CA GLU A 129 -0.56 13.54 -1.84
C GLU A 129 0.18 14.88 -1.81
N SER A 130 0.07 15.61 -0.69
CA SER A 130 0.80 16.86 -0.45
C SER A 130 2.03 16.68 0.46
N GLY A 131 2.32 15.43 0.86
CA GLY A 131 3.43 15.13 1.75
C GLY A 131 4.79 15.24 1.08
N PRO A 132 5.89 15.36 1.86
CA PRO A 132 7.25 15.41 1.32
C PRO A 132 7.57 14.20 0.45
N VAL A 133 8.13 14.43 -0.73
CA VAL A 133 8.54 13.36 -1.63
C VAL A 133 9.86 12.79 -1.17
N VAL A 134 9.92 11.48 -0.95
CA VAL A 134 11.13 10.75 -0.54
C VAL A 134 11.67 9.83 -1.63
N GLY A 135 10.94 9.71 -2.74
CA GLY A 135 11.42 9.06 -3.94
C GLY A 135 10.37 9.02 -5.04
N ALA A 136 10.81 8.74 -6.26
CA ALA A 136 9.94 8.60 -7.41
C ALA A 136 10.44 7.53 -8.38
N ALA A 137 9.53 6.86 -9.08
CA ALA A 137 9.85 5.92 -10.13
C ALA A 137 9.22 6.34 -11.46
N HIS A 138 9.98 6.17 -12.53
CA HIS A 138 9.57 6.43 -13.89
C HIS A 138 9.68 5.17 -14.75
N PHE A 139 8.72 4.99 -15.67
CA PHE A 139 8.68 3.95 -16.67
C PHE A 139 9.05 4.56 -18.03
N PRO A 140 10.31 4.42 -18.48
CA PRO A 140 10.69 4.92 -19.78
C PRO A 140 9.83 4.28 -20.87
N LYS A 141 9.42 5.09 -21.86
CA LYS A 141 8.58 4.62 -22.97
C LYS A 141 9.22 3.43 -23.66
N PHE A 142 8.41 2.42 -23.97
CA PHE A 142 8.83 1.15 -24.59
C PHE A 142 9.88 0.34 -23.81
N SER A 143 10.23 0.76 -22.60
CA SER A 143 11.21 0.06 -21.77
C SER A 143 10.55 -0.90 -20.79
N ARG A 144 11.17 -2.07 -20.63
CA ARG A 144 10.86 -3.00 -19.54
C ARG A 144 11.49 -2.59 -18.20
N HIS A 145 12.47 -1.70 -18.23
CA HIS A 145 13.18 -1.19 -17.06
C HIS A 145 12.37 -0.11 -16.33
N ILE A 146 12.70 0.11 -15.06
CA ILE A 146 12.13 1.15 -14.21
C ILE A 146 13.32 1.98 -13.72
N LYS A 147 13.20 3.30 -13.79
CA LYS A 147 14.19 4.22 -13.19
C LYS A 147 13.63 4.68 -11.86
N VAL A 148 14.36 4.43 -10.78
CA VAL A 148 14.00 4.82 -9.41
C VAL A 148 14.94 5.95 -8.99
N GLY A 149 14.39 7.05 -8.48
CA GLY A 149 15.11 8.12 -7.80
C GLY A 149 14.79 8.07 -6.31
N LEU A 150 15.83 8.08 -5.47
CA LEU A 150 15.74 8.08 -4.01
C LEU A 150 16.12 9.46 -3.49
N GLY A 151 15.31 10.00 -2.58
CA GLY A 151 15.44 11.36 -2.06
C GLY A 151 14.33 12.28 -2.55
N ASP A 152 14.46 13.57 -2.24
CA ASP A 152 13.51 14.61 -2.61
C ASP A 152 13.89 15.25 -3.96
N PRO A 153 13.02 15.19 -5.00
CA PRO A 153 13.29 15.79 -6.31
C PRO A 153 13.35 17.31 -6.28
N SER A 154 12.78 17.94 -5.25
CA SER A 154 12.71 19.38 -5.10
C SER A 154 13.82 19.97 -4.24
N SER A 155 14.58 19.12 -3.54
CA SER A 155 15.71 19.55 -2.72
C SER A 155 16.88 19.98 -3.62
N THR A 156 17.37 21.20 -3.41
CA THR A 156 18.61 21.69 -4.02
C THR A 156 19.86 21.18 -3.31
N ASP A 157 19.71 20.76 -2.05
CA ASP A 157 20.83 20.48 -1.15
C ASP A 157 21.15 18.98 -1.10
N ALA A 158 20.16 18.12 -1.35
CA ALA A 158 20.32 16.68 -1.37
C ALA A 158 20.34 16.13 -2.81
N THR A 159 21.41 15.41 -3.16
CA THR A 159 21.51 14.78 -4.48
C THR A 159 20.62 13.54 -4.54
N MET A 160 19.68 13.53 -5.48
CA MET A 160 18.89 12.36 -5.85
C MET A 160 19.78 11.18 -6.26
N THR A 161 19.57 10.01 -5.64
CA THR A 161 20.26 8.78 -6.02
C THR A 161 19.41 8.00 -7.01
N TYR A 162 19.93 7.79 -8.22
CA TYR A 162 19.20 7.08 -9.29
C TYR A 162 19.64 5.62 -9.39
N VAL A 163 18.66 4.72 -9.31
CA VAL A 163 18.82 3.27 -9.42
C VAL A 163 18.01 2.76 -10.60
N GLU A 164 18.62 1.95 -11.45
CA GLU A 164 17.90 1.25 -12.52
C GLU A 164 17.43 -0.13 -12.04
N VAL A 165 16.13 -0.37 -12.10
CA VAL A 165 15.52 -1.67 -11.81
C VAL A 165 15.21 -2.34 -13.15
N ARG A 166 16.07 -3.29 -13.53
CA ARG A 166 16.04 -3.95 -14.84
C ARG A 166 15.29 -5.27 -14.76
N ASN A 167 14.30 -5.48 -15.64
CA ASN A 167 13.77 -6.82 -15.83
C ASN A 167 14.84 -7.69 -16.51
N ALA A 168 15.37 -8.68 -15.78
CA ALA A 168 16.42 -9.58 -16.24
C ALA A 168 15.91 -10.60 -17.27
N ASN A 169 14.61 -10.88 -17.27
CA ASN A 169 13.99 -11.84 -18.17
C ASN A 169 13.27 -11.14 -19.34
N LEU A 170 13.57 -11.55 -20.57
CA LEU A 170 12.96 -11.01 -21.78
C LEU A 170 11.53 -11.52 -22.00
N MET A 171 11.24 -12.74 -21.55
CA MET A 171 9.97 -13.44 -21.75
C MET A 171 9.01 -13.28 -20.57
N THR A 172 9.56 -13.21 -19.35
CA THR A 172 8.77 -13.14 -18.13
C THR A 172 8.99 -11.82 -17.39
N HIS A 173 7.99 -11.44 -16.57
CA HIS A 173 8.05 -10.27 -15.69
C HIS A 173 8.20 -10.72 -14.24
N GLY A 174 9.02 -11.75 -14.03
CA GLY A 174 9.21 -12.40 -12.74
C GLY A 174 10.49 -12.00 -12.04
N GLU A 175 11.43 -11.32 -12.69
CA GLU A 175 12.75 -11.07 -12.11
C GLU A 175 13.26 -9.67 -12.44
N TYR A 176 13.61 -8.91 -11.41
CA TYR A 176 14.09 -7.54 -11.54
C TYR A 176 15.38 -7.35 -10.76
N HIS A 177 16.44 -6.91 -11.42
CA HIS A 177 17.76 -6.67 -10.84
C HIS A 177 17.98 -5.18 -10.63
N MET A 178 18.66 -4.84 -9.54
CA MET A 178 19.03 -3.46 -9.21
C MET A 178 20.35 -3.46 -8.45
N SER A 179 21.08 -2.35 -8.51
CA SER A 179 22.31 -2.18 -7.77
C SER A 179 22.30 -0.85 -7.02
N LEU A 180 22.74 -0.86 -5.76
CA LEU A 180 22.83 0.30 -4.89
C LEU A 180 24.13 0.18 -4.09
N ASN A 181 24.94 1.24 -4.09
CA ASN A 181 26.19 1.35 -3.32
C ASN A 181 27.12 0.12 -3.51
N GLY A 182 27.28 -0.32 -4.76
CA GLY A 182 28.12 -1.48 -5.13
C GLY A 182 27.52 -2.85 -4.82
N ARG A 183 26.38 -2.93 -4.14
CA ARG A 183 25.66 -4.19 -3.89
C ARG A 183 24.60 -4.43 -4.94
N SER A 184 24.35 -5.71 -5.24
CA SER A 184 23.36 -6.14 -6.23
C SER A 184 22.20 -6.87 -5.55
N TYR A 185 20.99 -6.53 -5.98
CA TYR A 185 19.76 -7.08 -5.44
C TYR A 185 18.84 -7.57 -6.57
N ALA A 186 18.05 -8.60 -6.27
CA ALA A 186 17.10 -9.15 -7.22
C ALA A 186 15.73 -9.40 -6.58
N TRP A 187 14.71 -8.74 -7.09
CA TRP A 187 13.33 -9.14 -6.87
C TRP A 187 13.01 -10.34 -7.75
N LYS A 188 12.73 -11.49 -7.15
CA LYS A 188 12.26 -12.69 -7.83
C LYS A 188 10.84 -13.00 -7.42
N ARG A 189 9.98 -13.27 -8.38
CA ARG A 189 8.63 -13.77 -8.14
C ARG A 189 8.75 -15.07 -7.37
N THR A 190 8.04 -15.17 -6.26
CA THR A 190 8.04 -16.37 -5.44
C THR A 190 6.64 -16.96 -5.37
N HIS A 191 6.61 -18.28 -5.30
CA HIS A 191 5.44 -19.11 -5.05
C HIS A 191 5.72 -20.10 -3.93
N ASP A 192 6.79 -19.86 -3.18
CA ASP A 192 7.32 -20.78 -2.19
C ASP A 192 6.48 -20.74 -0.92
N ALA A 193 6.01 -21.91 -0.49
CA ALA A 193 5.30 -22.07 0.78
C ALA A 193 6.19 -21.67 1.96
N ALA A 194 7.51 -21.87 1.87
CA ALA A 194 8.47 -21.42 2.88
C ALA A 194 8.58 -19.89 2.98
N ALA A 195 8.20 -19.16 1.92
CA ALA A 195 8.05 -17.71 1.93
C ALA A 195 6.66 -17.26 2.43
N GLY A 196 5.80 -18.19 2.88
CA GLY A 196 4.45 -17.92 3.38
C GLY A 196 3.34 -18.01 2.35
N ILE A 197 3.60 -18.62 1.19
CA ILE A 197 2.63 -18.67 0.08
C ILE A 197 1.81 -19.96 0.14
N GLU A 198 0.55 -19.89 0.57
CA GLU A 198 -0.31 -21.09 0.59
C GLU A 198 -0.83 -21.46 -0.82
N GLY A 199 -0.61 -22.72 -1.21
CA GLY A 199 -1.42 -23.45 -2.18
C GLY A 199 -0.64 -24.22 -3.25
N GLY A 200 -1.29 -25.22 -3.84
CA GLY A 200 -0.71 -26.07 -4.90
C GLY A 200 -0.58 -25.39 -6.27
N SER A 201 -0.19 -26.14 -7.29
CA SER A 201 0.04 -25.64 -8.67
C SER A 201 -1.09 -24.75 -9.23
N ALA A 202 -2.35 -25.01 -8.89
CA ALA A 202 -3.51 -24.25 -9.32
C ALA A 202 -3.60 -22.82 -8.73
N THR A 203 -3.07 -22.56 -7.54
CA THR A 203 -3.07 -21.21 -6.92
C THR A 203 -1.86 -20.37 -7.35
N ARG A 204 -0.88 -20.96 -8.05
CA ARG A 204 0.32 -20.27 -8.57
C ARG A 204 -0.03 -19.06 -9.46
N ILE A 205 -1.16 -19.13 -10.18
CA ILE A 205 -1.68 -18.03 -11.02
C ILE A 205 -2.17 -16.86 -10.16
N LEU A 206 -2.66 -17.12 -8.94
CA LEU A 206 -3.14 -16.11 -8.00
C LEU A 206 -1.99 -15.38 -7.30
N HIS A 207 -0.83 -16.02 -7.16
CA HIS A 207 0.36 -15.46 -6.52
C HIS A 207 1.29 -14.71 -7.48
N ARG A 208 0.74 -14.17 -8.57
CA ARG A 208 1.53 -13.47 -9.58
C ARG A 208 2.10 -12.14 -9.11
N GLU A 209 1.75 -11.68 -7.91
CA GLU A 209 2.24 -10.41 -7.39
C GLU A 209 3.01 -10.58 -6.08
N SER A 210 3.42 -11.81 -5.76
CA SER A 210 4.32 -12.10 -4.64
C SER A 210 5.78 -12.17 -5.11
N PHE A 211 6.67 -11.51 -4.38
CA PHE A 211 8.09 -11.37 -4.74
C PHE A 211 8.98 -11.46 -3.51
N GLN A 212 10.16 -12.04 -3.65
CA GLN A 212 11.23 -12.04 -2.66
C GLN A 212 12.39 -11.20 -3.18
N LEU A 213 13.00 -10.43 -2.30
CA LEU A 213 14.18 -9.64 -2.56
C LEU A 213 15.40 -10.38 -2.03
N ILE A 214 16.37 -10.59 -2.91
CA ILE A 214 17.60 -11.31 -2.62
C ILE A 214 18.77 -10.34 -2.71
N ASP A 215 19.63 -10.30 -1.69
CA ASP A 215 20.98 -9.77 -1.79
C ASP A 215 21.83 -10.79 -2.58
N VAL A 216 22.18 -10.46 -3.82
CA VAL A 216 22.79 -11.41 -4.77
C VAL A 216 24.20 -11.80 -4.34
N GLY A 217 24.94 -10.88 -3.70
CA GLY A 217 26.29 -11.16 -3.24
C GLY A 217 26.32 -12.11 -2.04
N ALA A 218 25.40 -11.89 -1.09
CA ALA A 218 25.27 -12.73 0.10
C ALA A 218 24.40 -13.99 -0.12
N ASN A 219 23.67 -14.06 -1.23
CA ASN A 219 22.63 -15.05 -1.51
C ASN A 219 21.59 -15.16 -0.37
N GLU A 220 21.18 -14.02 0.17
CA GLU A 220 20.30 -13.91 1.33
C GLU A 220 18.96 -13.27 0.94
N VAL A 221 17.84 -13.81 1.44
CA VAL A 221 16.52 -13.17 1.29
C VAL A 221 16.37 -12.07 2.34
N ILE A 222 16.34 -10.82 1.90
CA ILE A 222 16.28 -9.65 2.80
C ILE A 222 14.86 -9.09 2.94
N ALA A 223 13.97 -9.37 1.99
CA ALA A 223 12.56 -8.99 2.10
C ALA A 223 11.65 -9.91 1.28
N VAL A 224 10.37 -10.01 1.65
CA VAL A 224 9.35 -10.72 0.89
C VAL A 224 8.06 -9.89 0.89
N PHE A 225 7.53 -9.62 -0.30
CA PHE A 225 6.20 -9.08 -0.52
C PHE A 225 5.22 -10.19 -0.86
N LEU A 226 4.14 -10.28 -0.09
CA LEU A 226 3.06 -11.23 -0.25
C LEU A 226 1.78 -10.48 -0.64
N ASP A 227 1.22 -10.83 -1.79
CA ASP A 227 -0.06 -10.30 -2.26
C ASP A 227 -1.21 -10.89 -1.43
N ASN A 228 -2.20 -10.07 -1.09
CA ASN A 228 -3.24 -10.42 -0.12
C ASN A 228 -4.39 -11.28 -0.70
N LYS A 229 -4.22 -11.84 -1.91
CA LYS A 229 -5.21 -12.70 -2.58
C LYS A 229 -6.59 -12.00 -2.65
N PHE A 230 -7.67 -12.79 -2.55
CA PHE A 230 -9.05 -12.33 -2.34
C PHE A 230 -9.44 -12.22 -0.84
N LYS A 231 -8.46 -12.26 0.08
CA LYS A 231 -8.74 -12.29 1.52
C LYS A 231 -9.27 -10.95 2.03
N SER A 232 -8.92 -9.83 1.38
CA SER A 232 -9.59 -8.55 1.60
C SER A 232 -9.46 -7.64 0.38
N TRP A 233 -10.46 -6.80 0.14
CA TRP A 233 -10.49 -5.82 -0.93
C TRP A 233 -9.68 -4.54 -0.63
N ARG A 234 -9.44 -4.22 0.65
CA ARG A 234 -8.68 -3.03 1.08
C ARG A 234 -7.18 -3.29 1.16
N LYS A 235 -6.76 -4.40 1.76
CA LYS A 235 -5.34 -4.75 1.88
C LYS A 235 -4.82 -5.33 0.57
N LYS A 236 -3.81 -4.67 -0.01
CA LYS A 236 -3.11 -5.11 -1.21
C LYS A 236 -2.13 -6.24 -0.90
N GLY A 237 -1.37 -6.11 0.18
CA GLY A 237 -0.33 -7.06 0.52
C GLY A 237 0.35 -6.77 1.84
N LYS A 238 1.39 -7.56 2.10
CA LYS A 238 2.28 -7.42 3.26
C LYS A 238 3.72 -7.53 2.76
N LEU A 239 4.56 -6.56 3.14
CA LEU A 239 6.01 -6.62 2.97
C LEU A 239 6.64 -7.01 4.29
N ARG A 240 7.51 -8.00 4.28
CA ARG A 240 8.36 -8.36 5.42
C ARG A 240 9.79 -8.06 5.07
N VAL A 241 10.51 -7.44 5.98
CA VAL A 241 11.93 -7.14 5.83
C VAL A 241 12.65 -7.87 6.96
N PHE A 242 13.60 -8.74 6.60
CA PHE A 242 14.30 -9.63 7.54
C PHE A 242 15.62 -9.04 8.07
N ARG A 243 16.09 -7.96 7.45
CA ARG A 243 17.25 -7.20 7.86
C ARG A 243 16.80 -5.91 8.53
N ASP A 244 17.46 -5.51 9.62
CA ASP A 244 17.22 -4.16 10.14
C ASP A 244 17.77 -3.12 9.16
N LEU A 245 16.92 -2.16 8.79
CA LEU A 245 17.24 -1.09 7.84
C LEU A 245 17.18 0.29 8.50
N GLU A 246 17.08 0.35 9.83
CA GLU A 246 17.09 1.59 10.61
C GLU A 246 18.12 1.58 11.76
N ASP A 247 18.83 0.47 11.95
CA ASP A 247 19.85 0.31 12.99
C ASP A 247 21.26 0.62 12.46
N GLY A 248 21.90 1.63 13.03
CA GLY A 248 23.28 1.97 12.70
C GLY A 248 23.64 3.40 13.08
N SER A 249 24.81 3.87 12.64
CA SER A 249 25.23 5.26 12.82
C SER A 249 25.97 5.77 11.59
N GLY A 250 25.92 7.10 11.38
CA GLY A 250 26.63 7.76 10.28
C GLY A 250 26.22 7.26 8.89
N GLU A 251 27.21 6.91 8.06
CA GLU A 251 27.04 6.51 6.67
C GLU A 251 26.28 5.19 6.49
N GLU A 252 26.41 4.26 7.45
CA GLU A 252 25.72 2.98 7.42
C GLU A 252 24.20 3.17 7.53
N LEU A 253 23.77 4.05 8.44
CA LEU A 253 22.36 4.39 8.62
C LEU A 253 21.77 5.03 7.36
N GLU A 254 22.52 5.91 6.70
CA GLU A 254 22.07 6.52 5.44
C GLU A 254 21.95 5.48 4.32
N THR A 255 22.93 4.57 4.20
CA THR A 255 22.88 3.47 3.23
C THR A 255 21.67 2.55 3.47
N GLN A 256 21.38 2.23 4.73
CA GLN A 256 20.23 1.42 5.10
C GLN A 256 18.89 2.14 4.82
N ARG A 257 18.80 3.45 5.09
CA ARG A 257 17.63 4.27 4.74
C ARG A 257 17.40 4.32 3.23
N GLN A 258 18.45 4.51 2.44
CA GLN A 258 18.38 4.46 0.99
C GLN A 258 17.92 3.09 0.49
N LEU A 259 18.46 2.00 1.06
CA LEU A 259 18.02 0.65 0.75
C LEU A 259 16.54 0.47 1.10
N LYS A 260 16.09 0.92 2.27
CA LYS A 260 14.69 0.87 2.69
C LYS A 260 13.79 1.55 1.66
N LEU A 261 14.10 2.79 1.29
CA LEU A 261 13.35 3.53 0.26
C LEU A 261 13.36 2.79 -1.09
N LEU A 262 14.49 2.23 -1.49
CA LEU A 262 14.59 1.43 -2.71
C LEU A 262 13.69 0.19 -2.65
N VAL A 263 13.66 -0.54 -1.53
CA VAL A 263 12.79 -1.71 -1.34
C VAL A 263 11.32 -1.31 -1.54
N PHE A 264 10.83 -0.30 -0.82
CA PHE A 264 9.44 0.16 -0.91
C PHE A 264 9.09 0.66 -2.32
N LEU A 265 9.91 1.55 -2.87
CA LEU A 265 9.59 2.18 -4.14
C LEU A 265 9.73 1.21 -5.33
N SER A 266 10.73 0.33 -5.31
CA SER A 266 10.91 -0.66 -6.39
C SER A 266 9.78 -1.68 -6.43
N ILE A 267 9.32 -2.21 -5.28
CA ILE A 267 8.20 -3.16 -5.28
C ILE A 267 6.89 -2.47 -5.67
N ALA A 268 6.64 -1.25 -5.18
CA ALA A 268 5.50 -0.44 -5.62
C ALA A 268 5.48 -0.26 -7.15
N ALA A 269 6.63 0.10 -7.72
CA ALA A 269 6.80 0.31 -9.15
C ALA A 269 6.64 -0.99 -9.97
N ILE A 270 7.14 -2.12 -9.48
CA ILE A 270 6.97 -3.44 -10.12
C ILE A 270 5.48 -3.84 -10.16
N LEU A 271 4.77 -3.69 -9.04
CA LEU A 271 3.35 -3.98 -8.93
C LEU A 271 2.51 -3.09 -9.84
N GLU A 272 2.77 -1.78 -9.81
CA GLU A 272 2.07 -0.83 -10.67
C GLU A 272 2.31 -1.11 -12.16
N LYS A 273 3.55 -1.41 -12.54
CA LYS A 273 3.86 -1.80 -13.93
C LYS A 273 3.16 -3.10 -14.32
N ALA A 274 2.96 -4.04 -13.39
CA ALA A 274 2.17 -5.24 -13.62
C ALA A 274 0.70 -4.93 -13.85
N ARG A 275 0.09 -4.07 -13.02
CA ARG A 275 -1.29 -3.59 -13.18
C ARG A 275 -1.52 -2.94 -14.53
N ARG A 276 -0.64 -2.02 -14.97
CA ARG A 276 -0.72 -1.39 -16.31
C ARG A 276 -0.61 -2.39 -17.46
N ARG A 277 0.13 -3.48 -17.31
CA ARG A 277 0.19 -4.56 -18.30
C ARG A 277 -1.12 -5.36 -18.33
N ALA A 278 -1.68 -5.66 -17.17
CA ALA A 278 -2.95 -6.38 -17.07
C ALA A 278 -4.11 -5.59 -17.69
N ASN A 279 -4.20 -4.28 -17.41
CA ASN A 279 -5.22 -3.41 -17.98
C ASN A 279 -5.14 -3.33 -19.51
N ARG A 280 -3.94 -3.23 -20.09
CA ARG A 280 -3.73 -3.26 -21.55
C ARG A 280 -4.16 -4.59 -22.20
N ARG A 281 -4.01 -5.71 -21.51
CA ARG A 281 -4.47 -7.01 -22.03
C ARG A 281 -5.99 -7.10 -22.04
N ARG A 282 -6.66 -6.54 -21.02
CA ARG A 282 -8.12 -6.51 -20.92
C ARG A 282 -8.76 -5.57 -21.96
N SER A 283 -8.13 -4.43 -22.26
CA SER A 283 -8.63 -3.50 -23.29
C SER A 283 -8.55 -4.10 -24.70
N ASN A 284 -7.53 -4.92 -24.99
CA ASN A 284 -7.37 -5.54 -26.31
C ASN A 284 -8.28 -6.76 -26.55
N SER A 285 -8.92 -7.32 -25.51
CA SER A 285 -9.82 -8.47 -25.63
C SER A 285 -11.30 -8.10 -25.88
N GLY A 286 -11.64 -6.81 -25.94
CA GLY A 286 -13.03 -6.33 -26.11
C GLY A 286 -13.45 -6.00 -27.55
N GLY A 287 -12.61 -6.25 -28.55
CA GLY A 287 -12.81 -5.77 -29.93
C GLY A 287 -13.10 -6.87 -30.96
N GLY A 288 -13.93 -7.86 -30.63
CA GLY A 288 -14.28 -8.94 -31.54
C GLY A 288 -15.75 -9.33 -31.43
N GLY A 289 -16.62 -8.57 -32.07
CA GLY A 289 -18.06 -8.84 -32.11
C GLY A 289 -18.80 -7.81 -32.94
N GLY A 290 -18.78 -7.98 -34.26
CA GLY A 290 -19.65 -7.27 -35.20
C GLY A 290 -19.61 -7.98 -36.56
N PRO A 291 -20.76 -8.42 -37.11
CA PRO A 291 -20.88 -9.14 -38.38
C PRO A 291 -20.51 -8.28 -39.59
#